data_AF-A0A258BIU2-F1
#
_entry.id   AF-A0A258BIU2-F1
#
_cell.length_a   1.000
_cell.length_b   1.000
_cell.length_c   1.000
_cell.angle_alpha   90.00
_cell.angle_beta   90.00
_cell.angle_gamma   90.00
#
_symmetry.space_group_name_H-M   'P 1'
#
loop_
_entity.id
_entity.type
_entity.pdbx_description
1 polymer ?
#
loop_
_entity_poly.entity_id
_entity_poly.type
_entity_poly.pdbx_seq_one_letter_code
_entity_poly.pdbx_strand_id
1 'polypeptide(L)'
;MINPDGGGPGDLAPQIADIETHGPGVNVVPMIGHNGVRRDVMGLENRKPTSAELAQMETLVKQAMDLGAFGLSTGPFYIPGKYSETSELVALAKVAATYPGAFHISHVRDESSYDVGILGAIKELIDVSRQTGIIGVVTHMKMLGPSVWGQSEQAVEMINAARAEGLSIWADQYPYAASGSSLQASLVPGWAQEGGPEATAERLQNPEQRALIRQEMVANLERRAGAKLRQTKSAEDAAAVVSTHYERPADKEGEAAKRGQLAAAMLGKTYAERREAAGVPTPPPAPAAATAPRATA
;
A
#
# COMPACT_ATOMS: atom_id res chain seq x y z
N MET A 1 0.50 8.36 16.47
CA MET A 1 -0.18 9.03 15.34
C MET A 1 -1.40 8.21 14.96
N ILE A 2 -2.52 8.84 14.65
CA ILE A 2 -3.73 8.17 14.16
C ILE A 2 -4.06 8.61 12.73
N ASN A 3 -4.95 7.87 12.08
CA ASN A 3 -5.34 8.06 10.68
C ASN A 3 -4.14 8.05 9.71
N PRO A 4 -3.20 7.09 9.79
CA PRO A 4 -2.16 6.95 8.77
C PRO A 4 -2.79 6.57 7.42
N ASP A 5 -1.99 6.64 6.36
CA ASP A 5 -2.35 6.14 5.03
C ASP A 5 -3.63 6.75 4.44
N GLY A 6 -3.98 7.97 4.84
CA GLY A 6 -5.19 8.67 4.41
C GLY A 6 -6.49 8.15 5.02
N GLY A 7 -6.44 7.20 5.96
CA GLY A 7 -7.61 6.61 6.60
C GLY A 7 -8.34 7.54 7.59
N GLY A 8 -9.31 7.00 8.33
CA GLY A 8 -10.10 7.76 9.30
C GLY A 8 -11.33 8.47 8.71
N PRO A 9 -12.06 9.25 9.54
CA PRO A 9 -13.19 10.06 9.10
C PRO A 9 -12.72 11.35 8.39
N GLY A 10 -13.55 11.89 7.50
CA GLY A 10 -13.35 13.21 6.89
C GLY A 10 -13.71 14.35 7.84
N ASP A 11 -14.73 14.16 8.66
CA ASP A 11 -14.98 15.02 9.84
C ASP A 11 -14.25 14.45 11.07
N LEU A 12 -13.19 15.16 11.49
CA LEU A 12 -12.33 14.72 12.57
C LEU A 12 -12.92 15.01 13.96
N ALA A 13 -13.91 15.90 14.07
CA ALA A 13 -14.39 16.38 15.37
C ALA A 13 -14.90 15.28 16.31
N PRO A 14 -15.73 14.30 15.85
CA PRO A 14 -16.19 13.23 16.72
C PRO A 14 -15.04 12.35 17.24
N GLN A 15 -14.02 12.11 16.42
CA GLN A 15 -12.88 11.28 16.81
C GLN A 15 -11.99 12.00 17.85
N ILE A 16 -11.77 13.31 17.70
CA ILE A 16 -11.03 14.10 18.71
C ILE A 16 -11.77 14.09 20.04
N ALA A 17 -13.08 14.37 20.04
CA ALA A 17 -13.89 14.37 21.25
C ALA A 17 -13.87 13.01 21.97
N ASP A 18 -13.92 11.90 21.22
CA ASP A 18 -13.81 10.54 21.77
C ASP A 18 -12.46 10.31 22.46
N ILE A 19 -11.36 10.75 21.84
CA ILE A 19 -10.01 10.62 22.40
C ILE A 19 -9.85 11.45 23.67
N GLU A 20 -10.34 12.70 23.68
CA GLU A 20 -10.30 13.58 24.85
C GLU A 20 -11.13 13.03 26.02
N THR A 21 -12.27 12.42 25.71
CA THR A 21 -13.16 11.82 26.71
C THR A 21 -12.52 10.60 27.38
N HIS A 22 -11.88 9.73 26.61
CA HIS A 22 -11.37 8.45 27.11
C HIS A 22 -9.92 8.51 27.59
N GLY A 23 -9.11 9.46 27.10
CA GLY A 23 -7.73 9.67 27.56
C GLY A 23 -6.84 8.44 27.39
N PRO A 24 -6.40 8.10 26.16
CA PRO A 24 -5.51 6.95 25.94
C PRO A 24 -4.21 7.10 26.74
N GLY A 25 -3.63 5.98 27.20
CA GLY A 25 -2.40 5.97 27.99
C GLY A 25 -1.12 6.40 27.26
N VAL A 26 -1.25 6.85 26.00
CA VAL A 26 -0.16 7.35 25.16
C VAL A 26 -0.56 8.68 24.54
N ASN A 27 0.41 9.52 24.23
CA ASN A 27 0.17 10.76 23.49
C ASN A 27 -0.37 10.43 22.08
N VAL A 28 -1.35 11.21 21.63
CA VAL A 28 -1.97 11.05 20.31
C VAL A 28 -1.63 12.23 19.42
N VAL A 29 -1.25 11.93 18.19
CA VAL A 29 -0.99 12.90 17.12
C VAL A 29 -2.04 12.66 16.04
N PRO A 30 -3.11 13.46 15.98
CA PRO A 30 -4.15 13.32 14.96
C PRO A 30 -3.69 13.86 13.61
N MET A 31 -4.05 13.13 12.54
CA MET A 31 -3.87 13.55 11.16
C MET A 31 -5.24 13.58 10.48
N ILE A 32 -5.45 14.49 9.53
CA ILE A 32 -6.61 14.43 8.64
C ILE A 32 -6.28 13.52 7.45
N GLY A 33 -7.10 12.50 7.23
CA GLY A 33 -6.88 11.52 6.18
C GLY A 33 -7.57 11.88 4.87
N HIS A 34 -6.78 12.02 3.79
CA HIS A 34 -7.28 12.31 2.45
C HIS A 34 -8.35 11.32 1.96
N ASN A 35 -8.15 10.02 2.17
CA ASN A 35 -9.11 9.02 1.70
C ASN A 35 -10.42 9.09 2.49
N GLY A 36 -10.35 9.48 3.77
CA GLY A 36 -11.51 9.79 4.61
C GLY A 36 -12.28 11.00 4.10
N VAL A 37 -11.58 12.12 3.92
CA VAL A 37 -12.13 13.38 3.36
C VAL A 37 -12.80 13.12 2.00
N ARG A 38 -12.08 12.45 1.10
CA ARG A 38 -12.58 12.15 -0.24
C ARG A 38 -13.81 11.24 -0.21
N ARG A 39 -13.83 10.21 0.63
CA ARG A 39 -14.98 9.32 0.77
C ARG A 39 -16.21 10.05 1.30
N ASP A 40 -16.04 10.94 2.26
CA ASP A 40 -17.16 11.62 2.90
C ASP A 40 -17.78 12.69 1.97
N VAL A 41 -16.99 13.26 1.03
CA VAL A 41 -17.47 14.25 0.05
C VAL A 41 -17.97 13.59 -1.25
N MET A 42 -17.25 12.58 -1.74
CA MET A 42 -17.42 12.05 -3.11
C MET A 42 -17.71 10.54 -3.16
N GLY A 43 -17.78 9.86 -2.01
CA GLY A 43 -17.91 8.41 -1.96
C GLY A 43 -16.71 7.68 -2.59
N LEU A 44 -17.00 6.63 -3.34
CA LEU A 44 -16.00 5.72 -3.91
C LEU A 44 -15.93 5.82 -5.45
N GLU A 45 -16.25 7.00 -5.98
CA GLU A 45 -16.31 7.25 -7.42
C GLU A 45 -14.93 7.48 -8.05
N ASN A 46 -14.70 6.88 -9.22
CA ASN A 46 -13.46 7.06 -9.99
C ASN A 46 -13.56 8.28 -10.91
N ARG A 47 -13.57 9.48 -10.32
CA ARG A 47 -13.62 10.76 -11.04
C ARG A 47 -12.87 11.86 -10.30
N LYS A 48 -12.56 12.94 -11.00
CA LYS A 48 -12.04 14.16 -10.36
C LYS A 48 -13.14 14.84 -9.53
N PRO A 49 -12.78 15.53 -8.43
CA PRO A 49 -13.72 16.40 -7.75
C PRO A 49 -14.16 17.53 -8.67
N THR A 50 -15.43 17.90 -8.59
CA THR A 50 -15.88 19.21 -9.04
C THR A 50 -15.25 20.30 -8.17
N SER A 51 -15.26 21.55 -8.63
CA SER A 51 -14.72 22.67 -7.83
C SER A 51 -15.41 22.83 -6.48
N ALA A 52 -16.71 22.52 -6.39
CA ALA A 52 -17.46 22.59 -5.14
C ALA A 52 -17.04 21.48 -4.17
N GLU A 53 -16.87 20.25 -4.65
CA GLU A 53 -16.39 19.13 -3.84
C GLU A 53 -14.95 19.36 -3.39
N LEU A 54 -14.06 19.87 -4.24
CA LEU A 54 -12.69 20.20 -3.85
C LEU A 54 -12.67 21.26 -2.74
N ALA A 55 -13.47 22.32 -2.87
CA ALA A 55 -13.60 23.35 -1.83
C ALA A 55 -14.15 22.78 -0.51
N GLN A 56 -15.08 21.81 -0.58
CA GLN A 56 -15.57 21.11 0.60
C GLN A 56 -14.49 20.24 1.26
N MET A 57 -13.68 19.54 0.46
CA MET A 57 -12.53 18.77 0.97
C MET A 57 -11.48 19.68 1.62
N GLU A 58 -11.16 20.82 1.01
CA GLU A 58 -10.29 21.85 1.60
C GLU A 58 -10.84 22.38 2.93
N THR A 59 -12.17 22.56 3.03
CA THR A 59 -12.84 22.98 4.26
C THR A 59 -12.68 21.94 5.38
N LEU A 60 -12.85 20.65 5.07
CA LEU A 60 -12.65 19.57 6.04
C LEU A 60 -11.20 19.50 6.54
N VAL A 61 -10.22 19.65 5.63
CA VAL A 61 -8.81 19.74 6.01
C VAL A 61 -8.57 20.92 6.92
N LYS A 62 -9.09 22.11 6.58
CA LYS A 62 -8.94 23.30 7.42
C LYS A 62 -9.56 23.09 8.81
N GLN A 63 -10.78 22.56 8.89
CA GLN A 63 -11.47 22.28 10.15
C GLN A 63 -10.67 21.30 11.01
N ALA A 64 -10.12 20.24 10.42
CA ALA A 64 -9.29 19.29 11.14
C ALA A 64 -8.00 19.93 11.69
N MET A 65 -7.35 20.81 10.91
CA MET A 65 -6.19 21.57 11.39
C MET A 65 -6.56 22.54 12.51
N ASP A 66 -7.71 23.23 12.43
CA ASP A 66 -8.24 24.09 13.50
C ASP A 66 -8.53 23.30 14.79
N LEU A 67 -8.89 22.02 14.66
CA LEU A 67 -9.10 21.08 15.79
C LEU A 67 -7.78 20.50 16.35
N GLY A 68 -6.63 20.86 15.79
CA GLY A 68 -5.32 20.42 16.29
C GLY A 68 -4.75 19.20 15.57
N ALA A 69 -5.22 18.86 14.36
CA ALA A 69 -4.50 17.93 13.50
C ALA A 69 -3.10 18.46 13.19
N PHE A 70 -2.12 17.57 13.17
CA PHE A 70 -0.71 17.90 12.92
C PHE A 70 -0.37 17.97 11.42
N GLY A 71 -1.35 17.67 10.56
CA GLY A 71 -1.19 17.76 9.12
C GLY A 71 -2.04 16.74 8.37
N LEU A 72 -1.64 16.47 7.14
CA LEU A 72 -2.37 15.63 6.18
C LEU A 72 -1.73 14.24 6.10
N SER A 73 -2.54 13.19 6.12
CA SER A 73 -2.11 11.86 5.68
C SER A 73 -2.77 11.52 4.34
N THR A 74 -2.02 10.92 3.43
CA THR A 74 -2.55 10.44 2.15
C THR A 74 -2.23 8.97 1.94
N GLY A 75 -3.12 8.27 1.25
CA GLY A 75 -2.88 6.91 0.80
C GLY A 75 -3.44 6.67 -0.60
N PRO A 76 -2.91 7.33 -1.64
CA PRO A 76 -3.33 7.10 -3.03
C PRO A 76 -3.05 5.67 -3.53
N PHE A 77 -2.41 4.82 -2.74
CA PHE A 77 -2.43 3.38 -2.97
C PHE A 77 -3.84 2.76 -2.81
N TYR A 78 -4.67 3.31 -1.92
CA TYR A 78 -5.98 2.79 -1.53
C TYR A 78 -7.14 3.54 -2.19
N ILE A 79 -8.29 2.88 -2.33
CA ILE A 79 -9.55 3.52 -2.73
C ILE A 79 -10.14 4.32 -1.55
N PRO A 80 -10.70 5.54 -1.75
CA PRO A 80 -10.85 6.24 -3.04
C PRO A 80 -9.64 7.09 -3.47
N GLY A 81 -8.58 7.17 -2.67
CA GLY A 81 -7.43 8.02 -2.99
C GLY A 81 -6.68 7.64 -4.26
N LYS A 82 -6.74 6.39 -4.69
CA LYS A 82 -6.15 5.93 -5.96
C LYS A 82 -6.70 6.66 -7.18
N TYR A 83 -7.92 7.17 -7.09
CA TYR A 83 -8.58 7.93 -8.15
C TYR A 83 -8.19 9.42 -8.15
N SER A 84 -7.49 9.92 -7.13
CA SER A 84 -7.09 11.32 -7.07
C SER A 84 -5.89 11.59 -7.98
N GLU A 85 -5.81 12.83 -8.46
CA GLU A 85 -4.64 13.35 -9.15
C GLU A 85 -3.71 14.10 -8.19
N THR A 86 -2.45 14.28 -8.58
CA THR A 86 -1.49 15.05 -7.78
C THR A 86 -1.97 16.47 -7.48
N SER A 87 -2.73 17.10 -8.38
CA SER A 87 -3.31 18.44 -8.19
C SER A 87 -4.28 18.52 -7.01
N GLU A 88 -5.06 17.46 -6.77
CA GLU A 88 -5.95 17.34 -5.60
C GLU A 88 -5.12 17.24 -4.31
N LEU A 89 -4.06 16.41 -4.31
CA LEU A 89 -3.16 16.30 -3.17
C LEU A 89 -2.47 17.63 -2.86
N VAL A 90 -2.03 18.37 -3.89
CA VAL A 90 -1.44 19.70 -3.76
C VAL A 90 -2.43 20.69 -3.14
N ALA A 91 -3.68 20.72 -3.60
CA ALA A 91 -4.70 21.65 -3.08
C ALA A 91 -4.92 21.44 -1.57
N LEU A 92 -5.11 20.18 -1.15
CA LEU A 92 -5.33 19.85 0.26
C LEU A 92 -4.08 20.04 1.12
N ALA A 93 -2.90 19.65 0.62
CA ALA A 93 -1.64 19.88 1.31
C ALA A 93 -1.34 21.38 1.46
N LYS A 94 -1.75 22.22 0.50
CA LYS A 94 -1.61 23.68 0.58
C LYS A 94 -2.42 24.27 1.73
N VAL A 95 -3.62 23.74 2.01
CA VAL A 95 -4.41 24.14 3.18
C VAL A 95 -3.67 23.79 4.47
N ALA A 96 -3.22 22.53 4.60
CA ALA A 96 -2.47 22.09 5.79
C ALA A 96 -1.16 22.88 6.00
N ALA A 97 -0.46 23.23 4.92
CA ALA A 97 0.80 23.98 4.94
C ALA A 97 0.67 25.40 5.52
N THR A 98 -0.55 25.95 5.63
CA THR A 98 -0.78 27.25 6.27
C THR A 98 -0.57 27.21 7.79
N TYR A 99 -0.57 26.01 8.39
CA TYR A 99 -0.38 25.81 9.82
C TYR A 99 1.11 25.54 10.13
N PRO A 100 1.73 26.29 11.06
CA PRO A 100 3.14 26.14 11.37
C PRO A 100 3.51 24.72 11.82
N GLY A 101 4.53 24.14 11.19
CA GLY A 101 5.02 22.81 11.53
C GLY A 101 4.16 21.64 11.05
N ALA A 102 3.10 21.91 10.26
CA ALA A 102 2.30 20.86 9.66
C ALA A 102 3.13 19.98 8.72
N PHE A 103 2.84 18.68 8.70
CA PHE A 103 3.51 17.72 7.82
C PHE A 103 2.52 16.85 7.04
N HIS A 104 2.97 16.37 5.89
CA HIS A 104 2.27 15.49 4.99
C HIS A 104 2.95 14.12 5.00
N ILE A 105 2.29 13.11 5.56
CA ILE A 105 2.72 11.72 5.39
C ILE A 105 1.97 11.07 4.22
N SER A 106 2.66 10.27 3.41
CA SER A 106 2.00 9.51 2.35
C SER A 106 2.41 8.06 2.35
N HIS A 107 1.40 7.19 2.41
CA HIS A 107 1.48 5.87 1.80
C HIS A 107 1.38 6.10 0.29
N VAL A 108 2.54 6.22 -0.34
CA VAL A 108 2.67 6.66 -1.73
C VAL A 108 1.89 5.79 -2.71
N ARG A 109 1.53 6.35 -3.86
CA ARG A 109 0.59 5.76 -4.84
C ARG A 109 0.96 4.35 -5.30
N ASP A 110 2.25 4.07 -5.36
CA ASP A 110 2.80 2.80 -5.82
C ASP A 110 4.03 2.46 -4.97
N GLU A 111 4.12 1.21 -4.51
CA GLU A 111 5.28 0.69 -3.77
C GLU A 111 6.09 -0.33 -4.58
N SER A 112 5.64 -0.60 -5.81
CA SER A 112 6.13 -1.64 -6.71
C SER A 112 6.20 -1.08 -8.13
N SER A 113 5.72 -1.84 -9.11
CA SER A 113 5.58 -1.48 -10.52
C SER A 113 4.14 -1.74 -10.99
N TYR A 114 3.15 -1.24 -10.24
CA TYR A 114 1.73 -1.37 -10.62
C TYR A 114 1.39 -0.36 -11.74
N ASP A 115 1.66 0.92 -11.48
CA ASP A 115 1.19 2.05 -12.25
C ASP A 115 2.36 3.01 -12.54
N VAL A 116 2.63 3.95 -11.64
CA VAL A 116 3.70 4.97 -11.75
C VAL A 116 5.06 4.47 -11.28
N GLY A 117 5.10 3.30 -10.63
CA GLY A 117 6.28 2.76 -9.99
C GLY A 117 6.66 3.50 -8.70
N ILE A 118 7.38 2.83 -7.80
CA ILE A 118 7.79 3.40 -6.51
C ILE A 118 8.56 4.73 -6.64
N LEU A 119 9.49 4.86 -7.58
CA LEU A 119 10.22 6.11 -7.78
C LEU A 119 9.31 7.24 -8.29
N GLY A 120 8.35 6.93 -9.17
CA GLY A 120 7.34 7.89 -9.62
C GLY A 120 6.43 8.34 -8.47
N ALA A 121 6.07 7.41 -7.58
CA ALA A 121 5.24 7.70 -6.42
C ALA A 121 5.98 8.53 -5.34
N ILE A 122 7.28 8.30 -5.14
CA ILE A 122 8.12 9.15 -4.27
C ILE A 122 8.26 10.54 -4.89
N LYS A 123 8.48 10.63 -6.22
CA LYS A 123 8.52 11.90 -6.93
C LYS A 123 7.22 12.71 -6.73
N GLU A 124 6.05 12.06 -6.78
CA GLU A 124 4.77 12.71 -6.53
C GLU A 124 4.72 13.42 -5.16
N LEU A 125 5.16 12.76 -4.08
CA LEU A 125 5.20 13.38 -2.75
C LEU A 125 6.21 14.55 -2.69
N ILE A 126 7.38 14.39 -3.31
CA ILE A 126 8.38 15.47 -3.40
C ILE A 126 7.78 16.66 -4.16
N ASP A 127 7.05 16.43 -5.25
CA ASP A 127 6.40 17.48 -6.03
C ASP A 127 5.29 18.19 -5.25
N VAL A 128 4.50 17.46 -4.45
CA VAL A 128 3.52 18.06 -3.53
C VAL A 128 4.22 18.97 -2.52
N SER A 129 5.28 18.49 -1.91
CA SER A 129 6.06 19.26 -0.92
C SER A 129 6.72 20.48 -1.55
N ARG A 130 7.25 20.35 -2.78
CA ARG A 130 7.85 21.47 -3.53
C ARG A 130 6.85 22.57 -3.85
N GLN A 131 5.61 22.20 -4.18
CA GLN A 131 4.56 23.17 -4.55
C GLN A 131 3.90 23.86 -3.35
N THR A 132 3.96 23.24 -2.16
CA THR A 132 3.22 23.70 -0.98
C THR A 132 4.12 24.19 0.15
N GLY A 133 5.40 23.80 0.16
CA GLY A 133 6.33 24.04 1.26
C GLY A 133 6.09 23.18 2.50
N ILE A 134 5.12 22.26 2.46
CA ILE A 134 4.83 21.37 3.59
C ILE A 134 5.97 20.36 3.81
N ILE A 135 6.17 19.96 5.06
CA ILE A 135 7.14 18.90 5.39
C ILE A 135 6.59 17.58 4.85
N GLY A 136 7.30 16.94 3.93
CA GLY A 136 6.89 15.66 3.34
C GLY A 136 7.52 14.45 4.03
N VAL A 137 6.77 13.38 4.22
CA VAL A 137 7.27 12.11 4.76
C VAL A 137 6.78 10.95 3.88
N VAL A 138 7.72 10.24 3.26
CA VAL A 138 7.43 8.93 2.64
C VAL A 138 7.27 7.92 3.77
N THR A 139 6.02 7.64 4.16
CA THR A 139 5.78 6.75 5.31
C THR A 139 6.01 5.30 4.91
N HIS A 140 6.56 4.53 5.85
CA HIS A 140 6.94 3.12 5.74
C HIS A 140 7.58 2.73 4.39
N MET A 141 8.50 3.57 3.89
CA MET A 141 9.12 3.45 2.57
C MET A 141 9.67 2.04 2.32
N LYS A 142 9.29 1.43 1.19
CA LYS A 142 9.70 0.07 0.83
C LYS A 142 9.72 -0.15 -0.67
N MET A 143 10.47 -1.17 -1.10
CA MET A 143 10.50 -1.66 -2.48
C MET A 143 9.73 -2.99 -2.52
N LEU A 144 8.43 -2.91 -2.81
CA LEU A 144 7.50 -4.03 -2.69
C LEU A 144 7.57 -4.95 -3.91
N GLY A 145 8.38 -6.01 -3.77
CA GLY A 145 8.45 -7.12 -4.72
C GLY A 145 9.71 -7.12 -5.60
N PRO A 146 10.09 -8.27 -6.18
CA PRO A 146 11.42 -8.43 -6.76
C PRO A 146 11.74 -7.55 -7.97
N SER A 147 10.73 -7.03 -8.68
CA SER A 147 10.95 -6.15 -9.83
C SER A 147 11.53 -4.79 -9.44
N VAL A 148 11.36 -4.36 -8.18
CA VAL A 148 11.81 -3.05 -7.70
C VAL A 148 12.90 -3.15 -6.61
N TRP A 149 13.29 -4.35 -6.22
CA TRP A 149 14.37 -4.52 -5.26
C TRP A 149 15.68 -3.90 -5.75
N GLY A 150 16.39 -3.22 -4.84
CA GLY A 150 17.57 -2.42 -5.15
C GLY A 150 17.28 -0.95 -5.43
N GLN A 151 16.04 -0.59 -5.81
CA GLN A 151 15.68 0.83 -6.05
C GLN A 151 15.64 1.68 -4.78
N SER A 152 15.86 1.10 -3.60
CA SER A 152 16.00 1.85 -2.35
C SER A 152 17.17 2.83 -2.37
N GLU A 153 18.26 2.51 -3.07
CA GLU A 153 19.40 3.43 -3.24
C GLU A 153 18.96 4.71 -3.98
N GLN A 154 18.31 4.54 -5.14
CA GLN A 154 17.76 5.64 -5.93
C GLN A 154 16.70 6.44 -5.16
N ALA A 155 15.83 5.77 -4.40
CA ALA A 155 14.84 6.44 -3.56
C ALA A 155 15.49 7.35 -2.49
N VAL A 156 16.56 6.87 -1.84
CA VAL A 156 17.32 7.65 -0.85
C VAL A 156 18.04 8.82 -1.52
N GLU A 157 18.63 8.62 -2.70
CA GLU A 157 19.25 9.68 -3.49
C GLU A 157 18.25 10.78 -3.85
N MET A 158 17.03 10.42 -4.29
CA MET A 158 15.98 11.38 -4.61
C MET A 158 15.58 12.22 -3.39
N ILE A 159 15.43 11.60 -2.22
CA ILE A 159 15.11 12.30 -0.97
C ILE A 159 16.25 13.23 -0.56
N ASN A 160 17.49 12.78 -0.65
CA ASN A 160 18.66 13.59 -0.32
C ASN A 160 18.84 14.78 -1.29
N ALA A 161 18.58 14.58 -2.59
CA ALA A 161 18.61 15.64 -3.59
C ALA A 161 17.52 16.69 -3.30
N ALA A 162 16.28 16.26 -3.03
CA ALA A 162 15.20 17.16 -2.63
C ALA A 162 15.55 17.97 -1.36
N ARG A 163 16.20 17.34 -0.38
CA ARG A 163 16.69 18.05 0.82
C ARG A 163 17.79 19.06 0.49
N ALA A 164 18.71 18.73 -0.42
CA ALA A 164 19.74 19.65 -0.87
C ALA A 164 19.17 20.87 -1.63
N GLU A 165 18.00 20.72 -2.26
CA GLU A 165 17.21 21.82 -2.85
C GLU A 165 16.52 22.70 -1.79
N GLY A 166 16.57 22.34 -0.51
CA GLY A 166 15.95 23.08 0.60
C GLY A 166 14.57 22.57 1.02
N LEU A 167 14.08 21.45 0.44
CA LEU A 167 12.82 20.85 0.87
C LEU A 167 12.99 20.08 2.19
N SER A 168 11.95 20.10 3.04
CA SER A 168 11.89 19.27 4.24
C SER A 168 11.24 17.93 3.92
N ILE A 169 12.03 16.97 3.42
CA ILE A 169 11.57 15.62 3.06
C ILE A 169 12.21 14.57 3.96
N TRP A 170 11.41 13.65 4.47
CA TRP A 170 11.84 12.53 5.30
C TRP A 170 11.23 11.21 4.82
N ALA A 171 11.68 10.11 5.41
CA ALA A 171 11.07 8.80 5.27
C ALA A 171 11.14 8.06 6.60
N ASP A 172 10.17 7.18 6.84
CA ASP A 172 10.17 6.25 7.97
C ASP A 172 10.05 4.80 7.49
N GLN A 173 10.35 3.85 8.37
CA GLN A 173 10.38 2.42 8.04
C GLN A 173 10.18 1.56 9.30
N TYR A 174 9.55 0.39 9.17
CA TYR A 174 9.44 -0.63 10.22
C TYR A 174 10.43 -1.78 9.97
N PRO A 175 11.13 -2.33 10.98
CA PRO A 175 12.28 -3.23 10.77
C PRO A 175 11.89 -4.68 10.40
N TYR A 176 11.02 -4.85 9.40
CA TYR A 176 10.54 -6.13 8.88
C TYR A 176 10.57 -6.14 7.35
N ALA A 177 10.87 -7.31 6.77
CA ALA A 177 10.87 -7.51 5.31
C ALA A 177 9.46 -7.76 4.73
N ALA A 178 8.46 -7.94 5.59
CA ALA A 178 7.08 -8.20 5.21
C ALA A 178 6.19 -6.99 5.51
N SER A 179 5.27 -6.70 4.60
CA SER A 179 4.19 -5.74 4.81
C SER A 179 2.90 -6.44 5.25
N GLY A 180 1.97 -5.67 5.81
CA GLY A 180 0.62 -6.12 6.16
C GLY A 180 -0.41 -5.09 5.71
N SER A 181 -1.44 -5.53 4.98
CA SER A 181 -2.55 -4.70 4.50
C SER A 181 -3.75 -5.59 4.16
N SER A 182 -4.86 -5.02 3.71
CA SER A 182 -6.01 -5.82 3.29
C SER A 182 -5.72 -6.57 1.98
N LEU A 183 -6.27 -7.78 1.84
CA LEU A 183 -6.19 -8.56 0.59
C LEU A 183 -6.79 -7.79 -0.58
N GLN A 184 -7.89 -7.06 -0.32
CA GLN A 184 -8.57 -6.24 -1.31
C GLN A 184 -7.64 -5.17 -1.88
N ALA A 185 -7.02 -4.34 -1.03
CA ALA A 185 -6.08 -3.32 -1.49
C ALA A 185 -4.83 -3.91 -2.15
N SER A 186 -4.43 -5.11 -1.73
CA SER A 186 -3.20 -5.74 -2.21
C SER A 186 -3.34 -6.41 -3.58
N LEU A 187 -4.51 -6.97 -3.89
CA LEU A 187 -4.70 -7.88 -5.02
C LEU A 187 -5.78 -7.42 -6.00
N VAL A 188 -6.89 -6.85 -5.51
CA VAL A 188 -8.03 -6.52 -6.37
C VAL A 188 -7.70 -5.25 -7.15
N PRO A 189 -7.87 -5.22 -8.49
CA PRO A 189 -7.52 -4.05 -9.27
C PRO A 189 -8.45 -2.86 -8.97
N GLY A 190 -7.90 -1.64 -9.07
CA GLY A 190 -8.60 -0.43 -8.64
C GLY A 190 -9.92 -0.17 -9.37
N TRP A 191 -10.02 -0.52 -10.65
CA TRP A 191 -11.25 -0.35 -11.44
C TRP A 191 -12.39 -1.24 -10.93
N ALA A 192 -12.07 -2.43 -10.40
CA ALA A 192 -13.07 -3.37 -9.89
C ALA A 192 -13.62 -2.94 -8.52
N GLN A 193 -12.93 -2.02 -7.84
CA GLN A 193 -13.29 -1.49 -6.54
C GLN A 193 -14.13 -0.20 -6.61
N GLU A 194 -14.31 0.35 -7.80
CA GLU A 194 -15.08 1.58 -8.00
C GLU A 194 -16.54 1.38 -7.59
N GLY A 195 -17.11 2.35 -6.89
CA GLY A 195 -18.50 2.26 -6.40
C GLY A 195 -18.66 1.37 -5.17
N GLY A 196 -17.57 0.82 -4.62
CA GLY A 196 -17.59 0.14 -3.32
C GLY A 196 -17.96 -1.34 -3.35
N PRO A 197 -18.12 -1.96 -2.16
CA PRO A 197 -18.27 -3.40 -2.01
C PRO A 197 -19.42 -4.01 -2.80
N GLU A 198 -20.57 -3.35 -2.87
CA GLU A 198 -21.75 -3.81 -3.60
C GLU A 198 -21.48 -3.87 -5.10
N ALA A 199 -20.91 -2.80 -5.67
CA ALA A 199 -20.54 -2.75 -7.07
C ALA A 199 -19.42 -3.76 -7.38
N THR A 200 -18.45 -3.95 -6.48
CA THR A 200 -17.44 -5.01 -6.63
C THR A 200 -18.08 -6.40 -6.63
N ALA A 201 -19.04 -6.65 -5.74
CA ALA A 201 -19.75 -7.92 -5.67
C ALA A 201 -20.54 -8.20 -6.96
N GLU A 202 -21.22 -7.20 -7.51
CA GLU A 202 -21.91 -7.29 -8.80
C GLU A 202 -20.94 -7.63 -9.94
N ARG A 203 -19.78 -6.96 -10.01
CA ARG A 203 -18.74 -7.28 -11.00
C ARG A 203 -18.22 -8.71 -10.89
N LEU A 204 -18.13 -9.25 -9.67
CA LEU A 204 -17.72 -10.64 -9.44
C LEU A 204 -18.79 -11.66 -9.87
N GLN A 205 -20.06 -11.28 -9.96
CA GLN A 205 -21.11 -12.13 -10.53
C GLN A 205 -21.03 -12.22 -12.06
N ASN A 206 -20.54 -11.17 -12.73
CA ASN A 206 -20.32 -11.19 -14.17
C ASN A 206 -19.11 -12.11 -14.53
N PRO A 207 -19.30 -13.18 -15.33
CA PRO A 207 -18.23 -14.13 -15.63
C PRO A 207 -17.01 -13.55 -16.34
N GLU A 208 -17.21 -12.59 -17.26
CA GLU A 208 -16.13 -11.96 -18.03
C GLU A 208 -15.31 -11.03 -17.14
N GLN A 209 -15.99 -10.18 -16.36
CA GLN A 209 -15.32 -9.28 -15.43
C GLN A 209 -14.60 -10.06 -14.33
N ARG A 210 -15.21 -11.12 -13.78
CA ARG A 210 -14.55 -12.00 -12.81
C ARG A 210 -13.28 -12.64 -13.38
N ALA A 211 -13.29 -13.08 -14.64
CA ALA A 211 -12.11 -13.64 -15.28
C ALA A 211 -10.97 -12.62 -15.38
N LEU A 212 -11.30 -11.38 -15.77
CA LEU A 212 -10.35 -10.27 -15.83
C LEU A 212 -9.79 -9.90 -14.45
N ILE A 213 -10.68 -9.74 -13.45
CA ILE A 213 -10.29 -9.48 -12.05
C ILE A 213 -9.33 -10.56 -11.55
N ARG A 214 -9.63 -11.84 -11.80
CA ARG A 214 -8.77 -12.95 -11.41
C ARG A 214 -7.40 -12.87 -12.08
N GLN A 215 -7.36 -12.57 -13.38
CA GLN A 215 -6.10 -12.44 -14.11
C GLN A 215 -5.22 -11.32 -13.52
N GLU A 216 -5.79 -10.15 -13.24
CA GLU A 216 -5.07 -9.03 -12.63
C GLU A 216 -4.66 -9.32 -11.18
N MET A 217 -5.51 -9.99 -10.39
CA MET A 217 -5.17 -10.45 -9.04
C MET A 217 -3.97 -11.41 -9.06
N VAL A 218 -3.92 -12.33 -10.03
CA VAL A 218 -2.78 -13.23 -10.21
C VAL A 218 -1.55 -12.39 -10.51
N ALA A 219 -1.59 -11.49 -11.50
CA ALA A 219 -0.47 -10.60 -11.84
C ALA A 219 0.04 -9.80 -10.62
N ASN A 220 -0.87 -9.26 -9.81
CA ASN A 220 -0.56 -8.54 -8.57
C ASN A 220 0.13 -9.43 -7.54
N LEU A 221 -0.37 -10.67 -7.38
CA LEU A 221 0.28 -11.67 -6.52
C LEU A 221 1.69 -12.00 -7.03
N GLU A 222 1.88 -12.17 -8.33
CA GLU A 222 3.18 -12.48 -8.92
C GLU A 222 4.19 -11.36 -8.69
N ARG A 223 3.74 -10.11 -8.84
CA ARG A 223 4.55 -8.90 -8.62
C ARG A 223 5.05 -8.85 -7.17
N ARG A 224 4.20 -9.18 -6.20
CA ARG A 224 4.53 -9.20 -4.76
C ARG A 224 5.40 -10.38 -4.36
N ALA A 225 5.03 -11.58 -4.77
CA ALA A 225 5.66 -12.82 -4.33
C ALA A 225 6.93 -13.15 -5.13
N GLY A 226 7.10 -12.66 -6.36
CA GLY A 226 8.18 -13.08 -7.24
C GLY A 226 8.00 -14.48 -7.81
N ALA A 227 8.79 -14.81 -8.84
CA ALA A 227 8.68 -16.09 -9.56
C ALA A 227 8.95 -17.32 -8.68
N LYS A 228 9.81 -17.19 -7.66
CA LYS A 228 10.18 -18.31 -6.78
C LYS A 228 9.07 -18.68 -5.80
N LEU A 229 8.43 -17.70 -5.15
CA LEU A 229 7.32 -18.00 -4.24
C LEU A 229 6.12 -18.60 -4.97
N ARG A 230 5.89 -18.27 -6.25
CA ARG A 230 4.85 -18.91 -7.07
C ARG A 230 5.06 -20.41 -7.29
N GLN A 231 6.30 -20.88 -7.27
CA GLN A 231 6.61 -22.29 -7.53
C GLN A 231 6.53 -23.15 -6.27
N THR A 232 6.26 -22.53 -5.12
CA THR A 232 6.22 -23.21 -3.83
C THR A 232 4.96 -24.06 -3.74
N LYS A 233 5.12 -25.31 -3.29
CA LYS A 233 4.04 -26.29 -3.21
C LYS A 233 3.59 -26.53 -1.77
N SER A 234 4.32 -25.95 -0.81
CA SER A 234 4.06 -26.06 0.60
C SER A 234 4.38 -24.74 1.32
N ALA A 235 3.88 -24.58 2.55
CA ALA A 235 4.24 -23.44 3.39
C ALA A 235 5.73 -23.48 3.78
N GLU A 236 6.33 -24.65 3.84
CA GLU A 236 7.75 -24.87 4.10
C GLU A 236 8.61 -24.43 2.90
N ASP A 237 8.18 -24.76 1.67
CA ASP A 237 8.81 -24.27 0.44
C ASP A 237 8.75 -22.75 0.37
N ALA A 238 7.60 -22.17 0.73
CA ALA A 238 7.42 -20.72 0.80
C ALA A 238 8.34 -20.10 1.85
N ALA A 239 8.41 -20.69 3.04
CA ALA A 239 9.30 -20.24 4.10
C ALA A 239 10.79 -20.33 3.70
N ALA A 240 11.18 -21.41 3.03
CA ALA A 240 12.53 -21.61 2.52
C ALA A 240 12.89 -20.57 1.45
N VAL A 241 11.96 -20.31 0.52
CA VAL A 241 12.14 -19.26 -0.50
C VAL A 241 12.27 -17.89 0.14
N VAL A 242 11.38 -17.51 1.06
CA VAL A 242 11.43 -16.22 1.79
C VAL A 242 12.77 -16.08 2.52
N SER A 243 13.13 -17.06 3.35
CA SER A 243 14.35 -16.98 4.17
C SER A 243 15.59 -16.92 3.30
N THR A 244 15.65 -17.72 2.23
CA THR A 244 16.85 -17.82 1.39
C THR A 244 17.04 -16.61 0.48
N HIS A 245 15.94 -16.08 -0.06
CA HIS A 245 16.00 -15.13 -1.18
C HIS A 245 15.46 -13.74 -0.88
N TYR A 246 14.65 -13.57 0.16
CA TYR A 246 13.95 -12.31 0.45
C TYR A 246 14.53 -11.68 1.73
N GLU A 247 14.56 -12.43 2.83
CA GLU A 247 14.98 -11.91 4.15
C GLU A 247 16.49 -12.00 4.39
N ARG A 248 17.16 -13.02 3.84
CA ARG A 248 18.61 -13.27 4.00
C ARG A 248 19.08 -13.25 5.48
N PRO A 249 18.39 -13.92 6.43
CA PRO A 249 18.87 -14.01 7.81
C PRO A 249 20.19 -14.78 7.87
N ALA A 250 20.91 -14.62 8.99
CA ALA A 250 22.17 -15.35 9.24
C ALA A 250 21.94 -16.87 9.26
N ASP A 251 20.83 -17.32 9.87
CA ASP A 251 20.37 -18.72 9.85
C ASP A 251 19.13 -18.86 8.97
N LYS A 252 19.36 -19.11 7.68
CA LYS A 252 18.29 -19.25 6.67
C LYS A 252 17.45 -20.50 6.89
N GLU A 253 18.09 -21.60 7.28
CA GLU A 253 17.44 -22.90 7.40
C GLU A 253 16.57 -22.95 8.66
N GLY A 254 17.08 -22.46 9.80
CA GLY A 254 16.32 -22.38 11.04
C GLY A 254 15.11 -21.46 10.94
N GLU A 255 15.27 -20.29 10.31
CA GLU A 255 14.16 -19.34 10.11
C GLU A 255 13.12 -19.84 9.11
N ALA A 256 13.52 -20.62 8.09
CA ALA A 256 12.60 -21.30 7.20
C ALA A 256 11.78 -22.38 7.94
N ALA A 257 12.45 -23.23 8.70
CA ALA A 257 11.79 -24.31 9.46
C ALA A 257 10.77 -23.76 10.47
N LYS A 258 11.16 -22.72 11.22
CA LYS A 258 10.27 -22.05 12.20
C LYS A 258 9.00 -21.50 11.55
N ARG A 259 9.10 -20.86 10.39
CA ARG A 259 7.96 -20.35 9.61
C ARG A 259 7.10 -21.47 9.04
N GLY A 260 7.72 -22.52 8.50
CA GLY A 260 7.00 -23.70 8.01
C GLY A 260 6.13 -24.32 9.10
N GLN A 261 6.69 -24.46 10.31
CA GLN A 261 5.98 -24.95 11.48
C GLN A 261 4.84 -24.02 11.93
N LEU A 262 5.08 -22.70 11.99
CA LEU A 262 4.04 -21.72 12.33
C LEU A 262 2.88 -21.75 11.34
N ALA A 263 3.18 -21.79 10.04
CA ALA A 263 2.17 -21.85 9.00
C ALA A 263 1.38 -23.17 9.04
N ALA A 264 2.04 -24.30 9.28
CA ALA A 264 1.37 -25.59 9.49
C ALA A 264 0.44 -25.55 10.71
N ALA A 265 0.88 -24.94 11.82
CA ALA A 265 0.09 -24.77 13.03
C ALA A 265 -1.14 -23.87 12.83
N MET A 266 -1.00 -22.77 12.07
CA MET A 266 -2.11 -21.86 11.75
C MET A 266 -3.15 -22.49 10.80
N LEU A 267 -2.73 -23.40 9.93
CA LEU A 267 -3.56 -23.96 8.86
C LEU A 267 -4.26 -25.27 9.23
N GLY A 268 -3.96 -25.85 10.40
CA GLY A 268 -4.60 -27.03 10.99
C GLY A 268 -4.40 -28.36 10.24
N LYS A 269 -3.97 -28.30 8.98
CA LYS A 269 -3.61 -29.39 8.07
C LYS A 269 -2.63 -28.84 7.02
N THR A 270 -1.66 -29.65 6.58
CA THR A 270 -0.76 -29.31 5.48
C THR A 270 -1.56 -29.14 4.17
N TYR A 271 -0.98 -28.42 3.19
CA TYR A 271 -1.62 -28.28 1.87
C TYR A 271 -1.88 -29.65 1.21
N ALA A 272 -0.96 -30.60 1.37
CA ALA A 272 -1.09 -31.97 0.88
C ALA A 272 -2.29 -32.70 1.52
N GLU A 273 -2.40 -32.65 2.85
CA GLU A 273 -3.51 -33.25 3.61
C GLU A 273 -4.88 -32.65 3.24
N ARG A 274 -4.94 -31.35 2.92
CA ARG A 274 -6.17 -30.70 2.46
C ARG A 274 -6.54 -31.08 1.03
N ARG A 275 -5.56 -31.21 0.14
CA ARG A 275 -5.79 -31.65 -1.24
C ARG A 275 -6.27 -33.09 -1.32
N GLU A 276 -5.67 -33.96 -0.50
CA GLU A 276 -6.06 -35.35 -0.36
C GLU A 276 -7.48 -35.47 0.20
N ALA A 277 -7.78 -34.74 1.29
CA ALA A 277 -9.12 -34.70 1.87
C ALA A 277 -10.20 -34.12 0.93
N ALA A 278 -9.82 -33.26 -0.02
CA ALA A 278 -10.73 -32.66 -1.00
C ALA A 278 -10.84 -33.47 -2.31
N GLY A 279 -10.15 -34.61 -2.43
CA GLY A 279 -10.20 -35.46 -3.63
C GLY A 279 -9.65 -34.80 -4.90
N VAL A 280 -8.79 -33.79 -4.77
CA VAL A 280 -8.29 -33.01 -5.92
C VAL A 280 -7.12 -33.75 -6.59
N PRO A 281 -7.27 -34.29 -7.82
CA PRO A 281 -6.25 -35.12 -8.47
C PRO A 281 -4.91 -34.41 -8.59
N THR A 282 -3.82 -35.10 -8.24
CA THR A 282 -2.45 -34.59 -8.44
C THR A 282 -2.27 -34.20 -9.92
N PRO A 283 -1.84 -32.96 -10.22
CA PRO A 283 -1.60 -32.58 -11.61
C PRO A 283 -0.45 -33.44 -12.15
N PRO A 284 -0.49 -33.81 -13.43
CA PRO A 284 0.63 -34.51 -14.05
C PRO A 284 1.91 -33.68 -13.91
N PRO A 285 3.08 -34.32 -13.79
CA PRO A 285 4.35 -33.60 -13.75
C PRO A 285 4.45 -32.68 -14.97
N ALA A 286 4.89 -31.43 -14.75
CA ALA A 286 5.12 -30.50 -15.83
C ALA A 286 6.12 -31.10 -16.83
N PRO A 287 5.91 -30.92 -18.15
CA PRO A 287 6.87 -31.40 -19.14
C PRO A 287 8.25 -30.83 -18.83
N ALA A 288 9.28 -31.69 -18.88
CA ALA A 288 10.66 -31.27 -18.67
C ALA A 288 10.98 -30.10 -19.60
N ALA A 289 11.41 -28.98 -19.03
CA ALA A 289 11.80 -27.81 -19.80
C ALA A 289 12.92 -28.21 -20.75
N ALA A 290 12.67 -28.08 -22.06
CA ALA A 290 13.70 -28.26 -23.06
C ALA A 290 14.82 -27.25 -22.77
N THR A 291 15.99 -27.76 -22.38
CA THR A 291 17.19 -26.95 -22.22
C THR A 291 17.59 -26.43 -23.59
N ALA A 292 17.26 -25.18 -23.90
CA ALA A 292 17.84 -24.48 -25.04
C ALA A 292 19.36 -24.37 -24.83
N PRO A 293 20.20 -24.71 -25.82
CA PRO A 293 21.64 -24.56 -25.69
C PRO A 293 21.98 -23.07 -25.56
N ARG A 294 22.78 -22.73 -24.53
CA ARG A 294 23.41 -21.42 -24.42
C ARG A 294 24.28 -21.20 -25.67
N ALA A 295 23.94 -20.21 -26.48
CA ALA A 295 24.83 -19.71 -27.51
C ALA A 295 26.05 -19.06 -26.84
N THR A 296 27.23 -19.60 -27.13
CA THR A 296 28.52 -18.97 -26.88
C THR A 296 28.88 -18.08 -28.07
N ALA A 297 28.93 -16.77 -27.84
CA ALA A 297 29.77 -15.72 -28.45
C ALA A 297 29.06 -14.37 -28.31
#